data_AF-A0A455WCH9-F1
#
_entry.id   AF-A0A455WCH9-F1
#
_cell.length_a   1.000
_cell.length_b   1.000
_cell.length_c   1.000
_cell.angle_alpha   90.00
_cell.angle_beta   90.00
_cell.angle_gamma   90.00
#
_symmetry.space_group_name_H-M   'P 1'
#
loop_
_entity.id
_entity.type
_entity.pdbx_description
1 polymer ?
#
loop_
_entity_poly.entity_id
_entity_poly.type
_entity_poly.pdbx_seq_one_letter_code
_entity_poly.pdbx_strand_id
1 'polypeptide(L)'
;MPDSQKAEIHIASFLVHVRPESLDAVLELLEQTPGLEEGTRDPIGKLVVLAEGSSHQDLLGAMELIESAPGVLECILVYHEVMSPEEARQQLIATGQSETEQQEAMS
;
A
#
# COMPACT_ATOMS: atom_id res chain seq x y z
N MET A 1 11.01 15.79 -31.26
CA MET A 1 11.31 15.80 -29.82
C MET A 1 10.68 14.53 -29.28
N PRO A 2 11.42 13.51 -28.81
CA PRO A 2 10.75 12.44 -28.09
C PRO A 2 10.34 13.03 -26.75
N ASP A 3 9.06 12.87 -26.41
CA ASP A 3 8.56 13.13 -25.06
C ASP A 3 9.54 12.51 -24.06
N SER A 4 10.10 13.35 -23.20
CA SER A 4 10.59 12.91 -21.90
C SER A 4 9.36 12.42 -21.15
N GLN A 5 8.92 11.19 -21.48
CA GLN A 5 7.81 10.52 -20.84
C GLN A 5 8.24 10.38 -19.38
N LYS A 6 7.77 11.32 -18.54
CA LYS A 6 8.00 11.29 -17.11
C LYS A 6 7.55 9.91 -16.68
N ALA A 7 8.48 9.10 -16.16
CA ALA A 7 8.09 7.88 -15.49
C ALA A 7 7.08 8.29 -14.41
N GLU A 8 5.94 7.61 -14.37
CA GLU A 8 4.89 7.83 -13.38
C GLU A 8 4.92 6.65 -12.42
N ILE A 9 4.69 6.94 -11.14
CA ILE A 9 4.50 5.98 -10.07
C ILE A 9 3.06 6.17 -9.59
N HIS A 10 2.33 5.07 -9.57
CA HIS A 10 0.97 5.01 -9.05
C HIS A 10 1.02 4.36 -7.68
N ILE A 11 0.63 5.09 -6.63
CA ILE A 11 0.50 4.56 -5.28
C ILE A 11 -0.98 4.52 -4.92
N ALA A 12 -1.46 3.36 -4.51
CA ALA A 12 -2.84 3.15 -4.12
C ALA A 12 -2.95 2.43 -2.77
N SER A 13 -4.07 2.67 -2.10
CA SER A 13 -4.47 1.93 -0.93
C SER A 13 -5.85 1.33 -1.15
N PHE A 14 -5.96 0.02 -0.96
CA PHE A 14 -7.21 -0.71 -1.03
C PHE A 14 -7.65 -1.11 0.38
N LEU A 15 -8.93 -0.91 0.67
CA LEU A 15 -9.59 -1.57 1.78
C LEU A 15 -10.15 -2.89 1.28
N VAL A 16 -9.66 -4.00 1.83
CA VAL A 16 -10.09 -5.34 1.46
C VAL A 16 -10.83 -5.96 2.64
N HIS A 17 -12.03 -6.45 2.38
CA HIS A 17 -12.79 -7.24 3.31
C HIS A 17 -12.71 -8.70 2.89
N VAL A 18 -12.21 -9.54 3.78
CA VAL A 18 -12.04 -10.97 3.59
C VAL A 18 -12.80 -11.72 4.67
N ARG A 19 -13.11 -12.99 4.42
CA ARG A 19 -13.54 -13.90 5.49
C ARG A 19 -12.37 -14.08 6.48
N PRO A 20 -12.61 -14.03 7.81
CA PRO A 20 -11.54 -14.19 8.79
C PRO A 20 -10.70 -15.46 8.59
N GLU A 21 -11.33 -16.57 8.20
CA GLU A 21 -10.67 -17.84 7.91
C GLU A 21 -9.79 -17.84 6.64
N SER A 22 -9.91 -16.81 5.80
CA SER A 22 -9.13 -16.64 4.57
C SER A 22 -8.08 -15.55 4.69
N LEU A 23 -7.98 -14.86 5.83
CA LEU A 23 -7.07 -13.73 6.02
C LEU A 23 -5.61 -14.13 5.80
N ASP A 24 -5.14 -15.20 6.44
CA ASP A 24 -3.75 -15.64 6.31
C ASP A 24 -3.39 -16.01 4.86
N ALA A 25 -4.32 -16.64 4.13
CA ALA A 25 -4.10 -16.99 2.72
C ALA A 25 -4.01 -15.74 1.81
N VAL A 26 -4.78 -14.69 2.13
CA VAL A 26 -4.69 -13.42 1.41
C VAL A 26 -3.39 -12.70 1.75
N LEU A 27 -2.93 -12.74 3.00
CA LEU A 27 -1.63 -12.18 3.38
C LEU A 27 -0.47 -12.87 2.65
N GLU A 28 -0.49 -14.21 2.57
CA GLU A 28 0.49 -14.98 1.80
C GLU A 28 0.48 -14.62 0.31
N LEU A 29 -0.70 -14.35 -0.27
CA LEU A 29 -0.81 -13.88 -1.66
C LEU A 29 -0.15 -12.51 -1.84
N LEU A 30 -0.39 -11.56 -0.91
CA LEU A 30 0.21 -10.22 -0.98
C LEU A 30 1.73 -10.30 -0.89
N GLU A 31 2.28 -11.06 0.06
CA GLU A 31 3.73 -11.24 0.22
C GLU A 31 4.41 -11.81 -1.03
N GLN A 32 3.69 -12.63 -1.81
CA GLN A 32 4.20 -13.24 -3.05
C GLN A 32 3.99 -12.36 -4.29
N THR A 33 3.26 -11.26 -4.16
CA THR A 33 2.90 -10.40 -5.30
C THR A 33 3.74 -9.13 -5.30
N PRO A 34 4.66 -8.95 -6.27
CA PRO A 34 5.44 -7.72 -6.39
C PRO A 34 4.55 -6.49 -6.52
N GLY A 35 4.91 -5.43 -5.79
CA GLY A 35 4.16 -4.17 -5.79
C GLY A 35 2.93 -4.17 -4.89
N LEU A 36 2.66 -5.24 -4.14
CA LEU A 36 1.66 -5.26 -3.07
C LEU A 36 2.33 -5.39 -1.71
N GLU A 37 1.83 -4.63 -0.75
CA GLU A 37 2.28 -4.69 0.64
C GLU A 37 1.10 -4.74 1.61
N GLU A 38 1.28 -5.50 2.70
CA GLU A 38 0.34 -5.50 3.81
C GLU A 38 0.40 -4.15 4.54
N GLY A 39 -0.75 -3.49 4.68
CA GLY A 39 -0.94 -2.33 5.54
C GLY A 39 -1.42 -2.72 6.94
N THR A 40 -2.44 -2.01 7.44
CA THR A 40 -3.07 -2.34 8.72
C THR A 40 -4.11 -3.44 8.54
N ARG A 41 -4.14 -4.40 9.47
CA ARG A 41 -5.15 -5.47 9.50
C ARG A 41 -5.94 -5.50 10.80
N ASP A 42 -7.14 -6.07 10.72
CA ASP A 42 -8.00 -6.42 11.84
C ASP A 42 -8.37 -7.92 11.74
N PRO A 43 -8.24 -8.70 12.83
CA PRO A 43 -8.56 -10.13 12.84
C PRO A 43 -10.02 -10.45 12.48
N ILE A 44 -10.94 -9.47 12.44
CA ILE A 44 -12.30 -9.67 11.93
C ILE A 44 -12.41 -9.75 10.39
N GLY A 45 -11.27 -9.74 9.68
CA GLY A 45 -11.23 -9.90 8.22
C GLY A 45 -11.21 -8.58 7.46
N LYS A 46 -10.71 -7.50 8.06
CA LYS A 46 -10.46 -6.24 7.34
C LYS A 46 -8.98 -6.02 7.21
N LEU A 47 -8.52 -5.66 6.02
CA LEU A 47 -7.13 -5.26 5.84
C LEU A 47 -7.02 -4.08 4.86
N VAL A 48 -5.97 -3.30 5.06
CA VAL A 48 -5.51 -2.30 4.11
C VAL A 48 -4.38 -2.93 3.31
N VAL A 49 -4.45 -2.85 1.98
CA VAL A 49 -3.38 -3.23 1.06
C VAL A 49 -2.80 -1.97 0.45
N LEU A 50 -1.49 -1.87 0.43
CA LEU A 50 -0.77 -0.84 -0.32
C LEU A 50 -0.37 -1.45 -1.67
N ALA A 51 -0.54 -0.68 -2.74
CA ALA A 51 -0.17 -1.10 -4.08
C ALA A 51 0.66 -0.01 -4.77
N GLU A 52 1.75 -0.43 -5.41
CA GLU A 52 2.57 0.41 -6.27
C GLU A 52 2.63 -0.14 -7.69
N GLY A 53 2.62 0.76 -8.67
CA GLY A 53 2.65 0.41 -10.08
C GLY A 53 3.28 1.51 -10.93
N SER A 54 3.66 1.16 -12.15
CA SER A 54 4.15 2.13 -13.15
C SER A 54 3.03 2.68 -14.03
N SER A 55 1.81 2.16 -13.88
CA SER A 55 0.65 2.55 -14.65
C SER A 55 -0.65 2.31 -13.88
N HIS A 56 -1.74 2.94 -14.35
CA HIS A 56 -3.08 2.65 -13.86
C HIS A 56 -3.51 1.19 -14.09
N GLN A 57 -2.98 0.53 -15.14
CA GLN A 57 -3.30 -0.87 -15.43
C GLN A 57 -2.72 -1.82 -14.37
N ASP A 58 -1.55 -1.50 -13.82
CA ASP A 58 -0.95 -2.29 -12.74
C ASP A 58 -1.85 -2.30 -11.50
N LEU A 59 -2.44 -1.14 -11.16
CA LEU A 59 -3.38 -1.01 -10.04
C LEU A 59 -4.69 -1.77 -10.28
N LEU A 60 -5.21 -1.73 -11.52
CA LEU A 60 -6.39 -2.52 -11.88
C LEU A 60 -6.11 -4.02 -11.80
N GLY A 61 -4.93 -4.46 -12.29
CA GLY A 61 -4.51 -5.86 -12.19
C GLY A 61 -4.33 -6.31 -10.74
N ALA A 62 -3.79 -5.46 -9.88
CA ALA A 62 -3.72 -5.69 -8.44
C ALA A 62 -5.12 -5.85 -7.82
N MET A 63 -6.06 -4.96 -8.15
CA MET A 63 -7.44 -5.03 -7.67
C MET A 63 -8.13 -6.33 -8.13
N GLU A 64 -8.01 -6.69 -9.41
CA GLU A 64 -8.56 -7.93 -9.96
C GLU A 64 -7.94 -9.18 -9.30
N LEU A 65 -6.63 -9.18 -9.07
CA LEU A 65 -5.95 -10.28 -8.38
C LEU A 65 -6.52 -10.46 -6.97
N ILE A 66 -6.64 -9.37 -6.21
CA ILE A 66 -7.19 -9.38 -4.86
C ILE A 66 -8.64 -9.87 -4.91
N GLU A 67 -9.49 -9.30 -5.77
CA GLU A 67 -10.90 -9.71 -5.87
C GLU A 67 -11.08 -11.19 -6.27
N SER A 68 -10.14 -11.75 -7.02
CA SER A 68 -10.15 -13.16 -7.41
C SER A 68 -9.72 -14.12 -6.28
N ALA A 69 -9.11 -13.61 -5.21
CA ALA A 69 -8.59 -14.45 -4.14
C ALA A 69 -9.74 -15.10 -3.34
N PRO A 70 -9.68 -16.42 -3.08
CA PRO A 70 -10.73 -17.11 -2.34
C PRO A 70 -10.97 -16.48 -0.96
N GLY A 71 -12.24 -16.17 -0.67
CA GLY A 71 -12.64 -15.59 0.60
C GLY A 71 -12.62 -14.06 0.65
N VAL A 72 -12.15 -13.37 -0.39
CA VAL A 72 -12.34 -11.93 -0.54
C VAL A 72 -13.83 -11.64 -0.80
N LEU A 73 -14.36 -10.69 -0.05
CA LEU A 73 -15.74 -10.23 -0.12
C LEU A 73 -15.86 -8.91 -0.88
N GLU A 74 -14.87 -8.03 -0.68
CA GLU A 74 -14.86 -6.69 -1.26
C GLU A 74 -13.43 -6.14 -1.33
N CYS A 75 -13.12 -5.39 -2.38
CA CYS A 75 -11.90 -4.60 -2.53
C CYS A 75 -12.29 -3.18 -2.95
N ILE A 76 -11.91 -2.17 -2.18
CA ILE A 76 -12.30 -0.77 -2.43
C ILE A 76 -11.06 0.10 -2.49
N LEU A 77 -10.90 0.88 -3.55
CA LEU A 77 -9.86 1.91 -3.63
C LEU A 77 -10.19 3.06 -2.66
N VAL A 78 -9.34 3.26 -1.65
CA VAL A 78 -9.48 4.33 -0.65
C VAL A 78 -8.64 5.54 -1.01
N TYR A 79 -7.45 5.31 -1.54
CA TYR A 79 -6.50 6.34 -1.92
C TYR A 79 -5.83 5.99 -3.24
N HIS A 80 -5.60 7.00 -4.08
CA HIS A 80 -4.77 6.88 -5.27
C HIS A 80 -4.04 8.19 -5.53
N GLU A 81 -2.73 8.10 -5.71
CA GLU A 81 -1.87 9.20 -6.11
C GLU A 81 -1.00 8.80 -7.31
N VAL A 82 -0.73 9.77 -8.16
CA VAL A 82 0.21 9.64 -9.28
C VAL A 82 1.29 10.68 -9.08
N MET A 83 2.54 10.24 -9.07
CA MET A 83 3.69 11.12 -8.88
C MET A 83 4.87 10.66 -9.75
N SER A 84 5.83 11.54 -9.96
CA SER A 84 7.10 11.19 -10.59
C SER A 84 8.07 10.53 -9.61
N PRO A 85 9.04 9.74 -10.09
CA PRO A 85 10.11 9.19 -9.25
C PRO A 85 10.94 10.24 -8.50
N GLU A 86 10.98 11.47 -9.00
CA GLU A 86 11.67 12.57 -8.32
C GLU A 86 10.86 13.04 -7.11
N GLU A 87 9.55 13.21 -7.27
CA GLU A 87 8.62 13.56 -6.18
C GLU A 87 8.57 12.47 -5.09
N ALA A 88 8.54 11.19 -5.48
CA ALA A 88 8.54 10.07 -4.53
C ALA A 88 9.80 10.00 -3.64
N ARG A 89 10.94 10.55 -4.11
CA ARG A 89 12.21 10.59 -3.37
C ARG A 89 12.30 11.77 -2.42
N GLN A 90 11.40 12.75 -2.51
CA GLN A 90 11.41 13.90 -1.62
C GLN A 90 10.94 13.48 -0.23
N GLN A 91 11.81 13.63 0.76
CA GLN A 91 11.42 13.50 2.17
C GLN A 91 10.58 14.71 2.57
N LEU A 92 9.26 14.61 2.40
CA LEU A 92 8.31 15.69 2.69
C LEU A 92 7.93 15.78 4.18
N ILE A 93 8.23 14.74 4.96
CA ILE A 93 7.92 14.66 6.40
C ILE A 93 9.21 14.37 7.14
N ALA A 94 9.59 15.24 8.09
CA ALA A 94 10.59 14.91 9.08
C ALA A 94 9.97 13.85 10.01
N THR A 95 10.26 12.58 9.76
CA THR A 95 9.84 11.49 10.67
C THR A 95 10.40 11.81 12.04
N GLY A 96 9.53 12.18 12.99
CA GLY A 96 9.92 12.71 14.28
C GLY A 96 10.91 11.79 14.98
N GLN A 97 12.15 12.26 15.15
CA GLN A 97 13.05 11.67 16.13
C GLN A 97 12.38 11.82 17.49
N SER A 98 12.19 10.68 18.15
CA SER A 98 11.47 10.54 19.40
C SER A 98 11.93 11.51 20.49
N GLU A 99 10.96 12.09 21.18
CA GLU A 99 11.09 13.03 22.31
C GLU A 99 11.70 12.41 23.60
N THR A 100 12.64 11.46 23.55
CA THR A 100 13.07 10.73 24.76
C THR A 100 14.39 11.20 25.39
N GLU A 101 15.19 12.08 24.77
CA GLU A 101 16.49 12.48 25.35
C GLU A 101 16.45 13.68 26.32
N GLN A 102 15.30 14.36 26.50
CA GLN A 102 15.25 15.55 27.37
C GLN A 102 14.91 15.30 28.85
N GLN A 103 14.58 14.06 29.25
CA GLN A 103 14.22 13.77 30.65
C GLN A 103 15.43 13.41 31.54
N GLU A 104 16.58 13.00 30.99
CA GLU A 104 17.76 12.63 31.78
C GLU A 104 18.64 13.82 32.19
N ALA A 105 18.42 15.02 31.64
CA ALA A 105 19.16 16.22 32.03
C ALA A 105 18.59 16.95 33.28
N MET A 106 17.51 16.41 33.87
CA MET A 106 16.92 16.92 35.12
C MET A 106 16.87 15.80 36.17
N SER A 107 18.02 15.20 36.46
CA SER A 107 18.29 14.45 37.70
C SER A 107 19.74 14.64 38.12
#